data_AF-G7IV72-F1
#
_entry.id   AF-G7IV72-F1
#
_cell.length_a   1.000
_cell.length_b   1.000
_cell.length_c   1.000
_cell.angle_alpha   90.00
_cell.angle_beta   90.00
_cell.angle_gamma   90.00
#
_symmetry.space_group_name_H-M   'P 1'
#
loop_
_entity.id
_entity.type
_entity.pdbx_description
1 polymer ?
#
loop_
_entity_poly.entity_id
_entity_poly.type
_entity_poly.pdbx_seq_one_letter_code
_entity_poly.pdbx_strand_id
1 'polypeptide(L)' 'MEENRAKTFKFVYGMVIFLYLYHVAKRVEAAIPCITDANCPCVFPLKPRCNFGYCICEEMIP' A
#
# COMPACT_ATOMS: atom_id res chain seq x y z
N MET A 1 -33.71 -22.58 -1.84
CA MET A 1 -33.25 -21.26 -2.34
C MET A 1 -32.30 -20.54 -1.38
N GLU A 2 -32.31 -20.84 -0.08
CA GLU A 2 -31.46 -20.17 0.94
C GLU A 2 -29.98 -20.60 0.91
N GLU A 3 -29.71 -21.87 0.59
CA GLU A 3 -28.34 -22.43 0.55
C GLU A 3 -27.43 -21.73 -0.48
N ASN A 4 -27.97 -21.34 -1.64
CA ASN A 4 -27.22 -20.65 -2.70
C ASN A 4 -26.83 -19.22 -2.30
N ARG A 5 -27.64 -18.53 -1.49
CA ARG A 5 -27.27 -17.22 -0.94
C ARG A 5 -26.10 -17.36 0.03
N ALA A 6 -26.15 -18.33 0.95
CA ALA A 6 -25.07 -18.56 1.91
C ALA A 6 -23.73 -18.89 1.24
N LYS A 7 -23.74 -19.68 0.16
CA LYS A 7 -22.52 -19.97 -0.64
C LYS A 7 -21.99 -18.72 -1.34
N THR A 8 -22.87 -17.92 -1.93
CA THR A 8 -22.49 -16.67 -2.60
C THR A 8 -21.89 -15.66 -1.61
N PHE A 9 -22.50 -15.51 -0.42
CA PHE A 9 -21.98 -14.64 0.63
C PHE A 9 -20.59 -15.05 1.09
N LYS A 10 -20.35 -16.35 1.32
CA LYS A 10 -19.02 -16.85 1.69
C LYS A 10 -17.98 -16.57 0.62
N PHE A 11 -18.34 -16.75 -0.66
CA PHE A 11 -17.43 -16.48 -1.78
C PHE A 11 -17.09 -14.99 -1.88
N VAL A 12 -18.10 -14.11 -1.84
CA VAL A 12 -17.91 -12.66 -1.89
C VAL A 12 -17.07 -12.20 -0.70
N TYR A 13 -17.36 -12.69 0.51
CA TYR A 13 -16.61 -12.35 1.71
C TYR A 13 -15.13 -12.77 1.60
N GLY A 14 -14.86 -13.98 1.08
CA GLY A 14 -13.50 -14.44 0.80
C GLY A 14 -12.78 -13.56 -0.21
N MET A 15 -13.45 -13.15 -1.29
CA MET A 15 -12.86 -12.23 -2.28
C MET A 15 -12.55 -10.86 -1.70
N VAL A 16 -13.43 -10.30 -0.88
CA VAL A 16 -13.20 -8.99 -0.22
C VAL A 16 -11.98 -9.06 0.69
N ILE A 17 -11.87 -10.11 1.53
CA ILE A 17 -10.69 -10.30 2.39
C ILE A 17 -9.42 -10.46 1.55
N PHE A 18 -9.47 -11.27 0.49
CA PHE A 18 -8.32 -11.47 -0.38
C PHE A 18 -7.86 -10.17 -1.02
N LEU A 19 -8.78 -9.38 -1.58
CA LEU A 19 -8.47 -8.07 -2.17
C LEU A 19 -7.90 -7.10 -1.12
N TYR A 20 -8.46 -7.08 0.08
CA TYR A 20 -7.96 -6.26 1.18
C TYR A 20 -6.51 -6.62 1.53
N LEU A 21 -6.23 -7.91 1.76
CA LEU A 21 -4.88 -8.38 2.07
C LEU A 21 -3.91 -8.13 0.91
N TYR A 22 -4.35 -8.34 -0.33
CA TYR A 22 -3.57 -8.05 -1.53
C TYR A 22 -3.17 -6.56 -1.61
N HIS A 23 -4.10 -5.65 -1.37
CA HIS A 23 -3.82 -4.21 -1.35
C HIS A 23 -2.86 -3.82 -0.23
N VAL A 24 -2.99 -4.42 0.96
CA VAL A 24 -2.06 -4.21 2.07
C VAL A 24 -0.65 -4.70 1.68
N ALA A 25 -0.52 -5.92 1.17
CA ALA A 25 0.77 -6.47 0.75
C ALA A 25 1.42 -5.63 -0.36
N LYS A 26 0.65 -5.23 -1.38
CA LYS A 26 1.11 -4.34 -2.47
C LYS A 26 1.58 -2.98 -1.97
N ARG A 27 0.92 -2.41 -0.95
CA ARG A 27 1.38 -1.16 -0.31
C ARG A 27 2.73 -1.34 0.37
N VAL A 28 2.98 -2.50 0.98
CA VAL A 28 4.30 -2.82 1.57
C VAL A 28 5.36 -2.99 0.48
N GLU A 29 5.05 -3.69 -0.61
CA GLU A 29 5.99 -3.87 -1.73
C GLU A 29 6.36 -2.56 -2.45
N ALA A 30 5.45 -1.60 -2.49
CA ALA A 30 5.70 -0.29 -3.08
C ALA A 30 6.52 0.65 -2.16
N ALA A 31 6.72 0.27 -0.89
CA ALA A 31 7.48 1.07 0.05
C ALA A 31 8.98 0.86 -0.16
N ILE A 32 9.69 1.91 -0.55
CA ILE A 32 11.14 1.84 -0.76
C ILE A 32 11.82 1.98 0.61
N PRO A 33 12.59 0.98 1.08
CA PRO A 33 13.25 1.06 2.38
C PRO A 33 14.39 2.08 2.36
N CYS A 34 14.62 2.74 3.50
CA CYS A 34 15.69 3.73 3.65
C CYS A 34 16.27 3.75 5.06
N ILE A 35 17.51 4.21 5.17
CA ILE A 35 18.18 4.55 6.45
C ILE A 35 18.28 6.06 6.58
N THR A 36 18.51 6.75 5.46
CA THR A 36 18.66 8.21 5.37
C THR A 36 17.89 8.74 4.17
N ASP A 37 17.60 10.04 4.17
CA ASP A 37 16.89 10.74 3.07
C ASP A 37 17.59 10.56 1.71
N ALA A 38 18.93 10.42 1.72
CA ALA A 38 19.73 10.24 0.51
C ALA A 38 19.51 8.89 -0.19
N ASN A 39 18.93 7.90 0.49
CA ASN A 39 18.61 6.59 -0.10
C ASN A 39 17.33 6.62 -0.95
N CYS A 40 16.58 7.72 -0.93
CA CYS A 40 15.27 7.80 -1.56
C CYS A 40 15.34 8.34 -2.98
N PRO A 41 14.89 7.58 -3.99
CA PRO A 41 14.92 8.00 -5.40
C PRO A 41 13.71 8.88 -5.73
N CYS A 42 13.62 10.06 -5.11
CA CYS A 42 12.58 11.04 -5.44
C CYS A 42 13.01 11.89 -6.65
N VAL A 43 12.05 12.20 -7.52
CA VAL A 43 12.26 13.08 -8.68
C VAL A 43 11.93 14.52 -8.28
N PHE A 44 12.75 15.48 -8.72
CA PHE A 44 12.48 16.91 -8.55
C PHE A 44 11.08 17.26 -9.14
N PRO A 45 10.23 18.05 -8.46
CA PRO A 45 10.49 18.94 -7.31
C PRO A 45 10.23 18.32 -5.93
N LEU A 46 10.01 17.01 -5.84
CA LEU A 46 9.68 16.36 -4.58
C LEU A 46 10.91 16.28 -3.68
N LYS A 47 10.74 16.61 -2.39
CA LYS A 47 11.79 16.44 -1.38
C LYS A 47 11.75 15.00 -0.84
N PRO A 48 12.85 14.24 -0.96
CA PRO A 48 12.95 12.93 -0.33
C PRO A 48 13.02 13.06 1.19
N ARG A 49 12.32 12.16 1.88
CA ARG A 49 12.36 12.00 3.33
C ARG A 49 12.28 10.52 3.71
N CYS A 50 13.17 10.08 4.58
CA CYS A 50 13.11 8.77 5.18
C CYS A 50 12.28 8.83 6.46
N ASN A 51 11.13 8.16 6.48
CA ASN A 51 10.21 8.17 7.60
C ASN A 51 9.84 6.73 7.99
N PHE A 52 10.05 6.38 9.26
CA PHE A 52 9.84 5.02 9.78
C PHE A 52 10.51 3.92 8.94
N GLY A 53 11.67 4.21 8.33
CA GLY A 53 12.42 3.28 7.50
C GLY A 53 11.94 3.16 6.05
N TYR A 54 11.02 4.04 5.61
CA TYR A 54 10.51 4.07 4.25
C TYR A 54 10.59 5.46 3.62
N CYS A 55 10.81 5.51 2.31
CA CYS A 55 10.86 6.75 1.55
C CYS A 55 9.48 7.38 1.37
N ILE A 56 9.42 8.67 1.63
CA ILE A 56 8.29 9.55 1.33
C ILE A 56 8.83 10.68 0.45
N CYS A 57 8.12 10.98 -0.64
CA CYS A 57 8.42 12.11 -1.51
C CYS A 57 7.30 13.15 -1.32
N GLU A 58 7.59 14.26 -0.64
CA GLU A 58 6.62 15.33 -0.38
C GLU A 58 6.88 16.51 -1.32
N GLU A 59 5.83 17.21 -1.77
CA GLU A 59 6.00 18.43 -2.56
C GLU A 59 6.67 19.52 -1.70
N MET A 60 7.65 20.23 -2.27
CA MET A 60 8.11 21.50 -1.69
C MET A 60 7.01 22.53 -1.89
N ILE A 61 6.06 22.59 -0.96
CA ILE A 61 5.14 23.72 -0.86
C ILE A 61 5.98 24.93 -0.42
N PRO A 62 6.01 26.05 -1.17
CA PRO A 62 6.71 27.26 -0.76
C PRO A 62 6.08 27.91 0.48
#